data_AF-A0A929WQL8-F1
#
_entry.id   AF-A0A929WQL8-F1
#
_cell.length_a   1.000
_cell.length_b   1.000
_cell.length_c   1.000
_cell.angle_alpha   90.00
_cell.angle_beta   90.00
_cell.angle_gamma   90.00
#
_symmetry.space_group_name_H-M   'P 1'
#
loop_
_entity.id
_entity.type
_entity.pdbx_description
1 polymer ?
#
loop_
_entity_poly.entity_id
_entity_poly.type
_entity_poly.pdbx_seq_one_letter_code
_entity_poly.pdbx_strand_id
1 'polypeptide(L)'
;AEADSKEAGKRVVATGYTTPFMRGVFTTPDGATEPGSNRGIESSLGDLVADSLRETILTPDGKSVDIGMINAGGLRADLVPGEDGTITYAQTYEVEPFSNELGYVTLKGSDVKDALEQQWKTDLNSQNSRPMLKLGLSSNVRYTYDPARPYGERITSVTINGEPLKADATYTVGSVTFLLAGGDSFEALTRGGAAVTNGNLDRDSFNDYLARHSGVADRAAGASGGLTPREAKSSIGLTLPTEAVADGSTVTIPLRGLSFSEGPSITSKVHVSAGGPQAVAEVNNSLVDAHASDAAAIITTDGAGQASVTVTVVGACEGKAAGEVVTVPVTVATDFATVVEASDG
;
A
#
# COMPACT_ATOMS: atom_id res chain seq x y z
N ALA A 1 13.01 36.06 8.17
CA ALA A 1 12.69 35.02 7.18
C ALA A 1 13.22 33.65 7.63
N GLU A 2 14.52 33.35 7.55
CA GLU A 2 15.04 32.02 7.92
C GLU A 2 14.86 31.67 9.41
N ALA A 3 15.09 32.62 10.31
CA ALA A 3 14.85 32.43 11.75
C ALA A 3 13.35 32.20 12.05
N ASP A 4 12.47 32.94 11.36
CA ASP A 4 11.02 32.82 11.52
C ASP A 4 10.51 31.47 10.99
N SER A 5 11.08 30.97 9.88
CA SER A 5 10.80 29.63 9.35
C SER A 5 11.27 28.52 10.30
N LYS A 6 12.45 28.66 10.91
CA LYS A 6 12.94 27.71 11.92
C LYS A 6 12.05 27.69 13.15
N GLU A 7 11.55 28.85 13.58
CA GLU A 7 10.66 28.92 14.73
C GLU A 7 9.27 28.36 14.42
N ALA A 8 8.70 28.67 13.24
CA ALA A 8 7.44 28.08 12.79
C ALA A 8 7.53 26.55 12.66
N GLY A 9 8.68 26.03 12.22
CA GLY A 9 8.93 24.59 12.11
C GLY A 9 8.88 23.83 13.44
N LYS A 10 9.23 24.47 14.56
CA LYS A 10 9.18 23.86 15.90
C LYS A 10 7.77 23.68 16.44
N ARG A 11 6.75 24.25 15.80
CA ARG A 11 5.37 24.12 16.23
C ARG A 11 5.00 22.64 16.28
N VAL A 12 4.62 22.16 17.47
CA VAL A 12 4.09 20.81 17.67
C VAL A 12 2.75 20.69 16.95
N VAL A 13 2.62 19.67 16.11
CA VAL A 13 1.37 19.35 15.40
C VAL A 13 0.65 18.18 16.06
N ALA A 14 1.38 17.22 16.64
CA ALA A 14 0.81 16.05 17.28
C ALA A 14 1.72 15.48 18.38
N THR A 15 1.15 14.66 19.26
CA THR A 15 1.85 14.03 20.39
C THR A 15 1.46 12.56 20.57
N GLY A 16 2.26 11.83 21.36
CA GLY A 16 1.99 10.43 21.69
C GLY A 16 2.42 9.42 20.61
N TYR A 17 3.08 9.86 19.54
CA TYR A 17 3.56 8.98 18.48
C TYR A 17 4.91 8.37 18.87
N THR A 18 4.97 7.05 19.04
CA THR A 18 6.19 6.37 19.51
C THR A 18 6.87 5.52 18.45
N THR A 19 6.23 5.32 17.30
CA THR A 19 6.75 4.47 16.23
C THR A 19 6.86 5.29 14.96
N PRO A 20 8.01 5.23 14.26
CA PRO A 20 8.16 5.94 13.00
C PRO A 20 7.33 5.35 11.85
N PHE A 21 6.95 6.22 10.91
CA PHE A 21 6.37 5.82 9.63
C PHE A 21 7.37 6.05 8.52
N MET A 22 7.73 4.97 7.84
CA MET A 22 8.88 4.88 6.96
C MET A 22 8.43 4.82 5.51
N ARG A 23 9.22 5.44 4.62
CA ARG A 23 9.13 5.18 3.18
C ARG A 23 9.84 3.87 2.85
N GLY A 24 9.62 3.39 1.62
CA GLY A 24 10.29 2.20 1.14
C GLY A 24 11.79 2.42 0.91
N VAL A 25 12.60 1.42 1.21
CA VAL A 25 14.05 1.42 0.94
C VAL A 25 14.49 0.18 0.17
N PHE A 26 15.69 0.30 -0.39
CA PHE A 26 16.47 -0.81 -0.87
C PHE A 26 17.95 -0.62 -0.55
N THR A 27 18.67 -1.72 -0.60
CA THR A 27 20.11 -1.76 -0.44
C THR A 27 20.75 -2.05 -1.79
N THR A 28 21.65 -1.17 -2.22
CA THR A 28 22.48 -1.38 -3.41
C THR A 28 23.43 -2.58 -3.21
N PRO A 29 23.98 -3.18 -4.29
CA PRO A 29 24.96 -4.27 -4.16
C PRO A 29 26.21 -3.91 -3.34
N ASP A 30 26.59 -2.63 -3.30
CA ASP A 30 27.70 -2.10 -2.49
C ASP A 30 27.31 -1.79 -1.03
N GLY A 31 26.05 -2.02 -0.66
CA GLY A 31 25.57 -1.97 0.73
C GLY A 31 24.98 -0.63 1.16
N ALA A 32 24.88 0.36 0.27
CA ALA A 32 24.23 1.63 0.59
C ALA A 32 22.70 1.49 0.64
N THR A 33 22.08 1.99 1.72
CA THR A 33 20.63 2.04 1.93
C THR A 33 20.24 3.46 2.28
N GLU A 34 19.28 4.04 1.54
CA GLU A 34 18.82 5.41 1.75
C GLU A 34 17.30 5.48 1.92
N PRO A 35 16.76 6.30 2.85
CA PRO A 35 15.33 6.53 3.01
C PRO A 35 14.60 6.92 1.71
N GLY A 36 13.49 6.25 1.41
CA GLY A 36 12.68 6.51 0.22
C GLY A 36 13.37 6.19 -1.11
N SER A 37 14.50 5.48 -1.08
CA SER A 37 15.20 4.99 -2.27
C SER A 37 14.33 4.04 -3.09
N ASN A 38 13.41 3.31 -2.44
CA ASN A 38 12.47 2.41 -3.09
C ASN A 38 11.05 2.95 -3.11
N ARG A 39 10.58 3.27 -4.31
CA ARG A 39 9.20 3.76 -4.55
C ARG A 39 8.29 2.70 -5.17
N GLY A 40 8.79 1.48 -5.38
CA GLY A 40 8.05 0.36 -5.95
C GLY A 40 7.37 -0.52 -4.89
N ILE A 41 7.42 -0.16 -3.61
CA ILE A 41 6.90 -0.97 -2.51
C ILE A 41 5.92 -0.19 -1.64
N GLU A 42 4.97 -0.92 -1.04
CA GLU A 42 4.11 -0.37 0.01
C GLU A 42 4.96 0.07 1.20
N SER A 43 4.58 1.20 1.81
CA SER A 43 5.34 1.82 2.89
C SER A 43 4.38 2.31 3.95
N SER A 44 4.76 2.20 5.22
CA SER A 44 3.89 2.60 6.32
C SER A 44 3.56 4.10 6.29
N LEU A 45 4.44 4.93 5.75
CA LEU A 45 4.14 6.35 5.53
C LEU A 45 3.08 6.56 4.45
N GLY A 46 3.19 5.86 3.32
CA GLY A 46 2.20 5.92 2.24
C GLY A 46 0.81 5.50 2.72
N ASP A 47 0.75 4.48 3.57
CA ASP A 47 -0.47 4.00 4.21
C ASP A 47 -1.07 5.07 5.14
N LEU A 48 -0.26 5.66 6.01
CA LEU A 48 -0.69 6.70 6.94
C LEU A 48 -1.26 7.93 6.21
N VAL A 49 -0.57 8.41 5.17
CA VAL A 49 -1.02 9.56 4.39
C VAL A 49 -2.29 9.23 3.60
N ALA A 50 -2.40 8.01 3.06
CA ALA A 50 -3.62 7.60 2.38
C ALA A 50 -4.83 7.50 3.34
N ASP A 51 -4.64 7.04 4.58
CA ASP A 51 -5.69 7.11 5.61
C ASP A 51 -6.08 8.56 5.94
N SER A 52 -5.11 9.45 6.07
CA SER A 52 -5.34 10.89 6.25
C SER A 52 -6.19 11.47 5.12
N LEU A 53 -5.84 11.19 3.85
CA LEU A 53 -6.58 11.65 2.69
C LEU A 53 -8.03 11.12 2.70
N ARG A 54 -8.20 9.85 3.02
CA ARG A 54 -9.54 9.25 3.11
C ARG A 54 -10.38 9.96 4.17
N GLU A 55 -9.82 10.18 5.35
CA GLU A 55 -10.56 10.76 6.47
C GLU A 55 -10.86 12.25 6.29
N THR A 56 -9.89 13.01 5.77
CA THR A 56 -9.93 14.49 5.73
C THR A 56 -10.62 15.06 4.50
N ILE A 57 -10.66 14.32 3.38
CA ILE A 57 -11.32 14.79 2.17
C ILE A 57 -12.80 14.43 2.25
N LEU A 58 -13.64 15.47 2.28
CA LEU A 58 -15.09 15.34 2.44
C LEU A 58 -15.83 15.68 1.14
N THR A 59 -16.84 14.88 0.82
CA THR A 59 -17.84 15.17 -0.21
C THR A 59 -18.76 16.33 0.24
N PRO A 60 -19.53 16.95 -0.69
CA PRO A 60 -20.45 18.05 -0.35
C PRO A 60 -21.50 17.73 0.72
N ASP A 61 -21.85 16.46 0.91
CA ASP A 61 -22.74 16.00 1.97
C ASP A 61 -22.02 15.67 3.30
N GLY A 62 -20.73 16.00 3.41
CA GLY A 62 -19.93 15.90 4.64
C GLY A 62 -19.40 14.50 4.94
N LYS A 63 -19.40 13.58 3.96
CA LYS A 63 -18.86 12.23 4.13
C LYS A 63 -17.42 12.17 3.67
N SER A 64 -16.60 11.38 4.36
CA SER A 64 -15.27 11.00 3.88
C SER A 64 -15.37 10.29 2.52
N VAL A 65 -14.36 10.47 1.68
CA VAL A 65 -14.23 9.70 0.43
C VAL A 65 -14.10 8.20 0.69
N ASP A 66 -14.41 7.38 -0.31
CA ASP A 66 -14.37 5.92 -0.18
C ASP A 66 -12.92 5.41 -0.07
N ILE A 67 -12.01 6.02 -0.85
CA ILE A 67 -10.61 5.61 -1.00
C ILE A 67 -9.69 6.82 -0.88
N GLY A 68 -8.68 6.73 -0.03
CA GLY A 68 -7.53 7.64 -0.05
C GLY A 68 -6.39 7.01 -0.85
N MET A 69 -5.73 7.81 -1.69
CA MET A 69 -4.66 7.33 -2.57
C MET A 69 -3.54 8.36 -2.68
N ILE A 70 -2.29 7.93 -2.60
CA ILE A 70 -1.13 8.81 -2.80
C ILE A 70 0.01 8.09 -3.53
N ASN A 71 0.73 8.78 -4.40
CA ASN A 71 1.92 8.23 -5.06
C ASN A 71 3.15 8.30 -4.14
N ALA A 72 3.96 7.24 -4.09
CA ALA A 72 5.18 7.22 -3.27
C ALA A 72 6.17 8.36 -3.60
N GLY A 73 6.13 8.92 -4.82
CA GLY A 73 6.98 10.05 -5.23
C GLY A 73 6.65 11.38 -4.57
N GLY A 74 5.41 11.54 -4.10
CA GLY A 74 4.93 12.72 -3.36
C GLY A 74 5.48 12.83 -1.94
N LEU A 75 5.97 11.72 -1.37
CA LEU A 75 6.46 11.64 0.01
C LEU A 75 7.99 11.76 0.07
N ARG A 76 8.49 12.79 0.75
CA ARG A 76 9.88 13.24 0.57
C ARG A 76 10.81 12.97 1.74
N ALA A 77 10.28 12.70 2.92
CA ALA A 77 11.00 12.25 4.10
C ALA A 77 10.19 11.18 4.84
N ASP A 78 10.83 10.46 5.75
CA ASP A 78 10.14 9.61 6.72
C ASP A 78 9.55 10.46 7.83
N LEU A 79 8.48 9.99 8.47
CA LEU A 79 7.91 10.65 9.63
C LEU A 79 8.43 9.97 10.90
N VAL A 80 9.49 10.54 11.47
CA VAL A 80 10.15 10.02 12.68
C VAL A 80 9.75 10.90 13.87
N PRO A 81 8.97 10.41 14.84
CA PRO A 81 8.66 11.18 16.05
C PRO A 81 9.89 11.60 16.83
N GLY A 82 9.79 12.72 17.55
CA GLY A 82 10.77 13.10 18.56
C GLY A 82 10.82 12.07 19.70
N GLU A 83 11.89 12.08 20.50
CA GLU A 83 12.06 11.15 21.63
C GLU A 83 10.92 11.23 22.66
N ASP A 84 10.26 12.39 22.76
CA ASP A 84 9.09 12.64 23.61
C ASP A 84 7.74 12.31 22.93
N GLY A 85 7.79 11.74 21.73
CA GLY A 85 6.65 11.35 20.92
C GLY A 85 5.94 12.53 20.23
N THR A 86 6.61 13.68 20.12
CA THR A 86 6.09 14.84 19.39
C THR A 86 6.33 14.71 17.88
N ILE A 87 5.38 15.23 17.11
CA ILE A 87 5.54 15.54 15.70
C ILE A 87 5.45 17.05 15.55
N THR A 88 6.36 17.62 14.76
CA THR A 88 6.48 19.06 14.49
C THR A 88 6.07 19.38 13.06
N TYR A 89 5.75 20.64 12.83
CA TYR A 89 5.42 21.13 11.49
C TYR A 89 6.59 20.99 10.51
N ALA A 90 7.84 21.12 10.96
CA ALA A 90 9.00 20.88 10.12
C ALA A 90 9.02 19.45 9.56
N GLN A 91 8.72 18.45 10.39
CA GLN A 91 8.68 17.05 9.96
C GLN A 91 7.57 16.81 8.93
N THR A 92 6.37 17.32 9.13
CA THR A 92 5.29 17.16 8.14
C THR A 92 5.54 17.95 6.86
N TYR A 93 6.24 19.10 6.94
CA TYR A 93 6.72 19.84 5.77
C TYR A 93 7.77 19.06 4.97
N GLU A 94 8.69 18.36 5.63
CA GLU A 94 9.67 17.49 4.96
C GLU A 94 9.01 16.28 4.29
N VAL A 95 7.90 15.77 4.86
CA VAL A 95 7.11 14.68 4.28
C VAL A 95 6.33 15.14 3.03
N GLU A 96 5.56 16.23 3.12
CA GLU A 96 4.72 16.80 2.05
C GLU A 96 5.10 18.27 1.74
N PRO A 97 6.19 18.52 0.99
CA PRO A 97 6.71 19.87 0.77
C PRO A 97 5.99 20.64 -0.34
N PHE A 98 5.11 19.98 -1.10
CA PHE A 98 4.56 20.52 -2.35
C PHE A 98 3.38 21.47 -2.15
N SER A 99 2.74 21.43 -0.97
CA SER A 99 1.55 22.25 -0.67
C SER A 99 0.47 22.06 -1.74
N ASN A 100 0.20 20.80 -2.12
CA ASN A 100 -0.83 20.52 -3.11
C ASN A 100 -2.20 20.79 -2.52
N GLU A 101 -3.12 21.22 -3.37
CA GLU A 101 -4.54 21.19 -3.02
C GLU A 101 -5.05 19.74 -2.99
N LEU A 102 -5.94 19.44 -2.05
CA LEU A 102 -6.64 18.18 -1.94
C LEU A 102 -7.96 18.22 -2.72
N GLY A 103 -8.35 17.06 -3.24
CA GLY A 103 -9.66 16.90 -3.84
C GLY A 103 -10.02 15.44 -4.04
N TYR A 104 -11.12 15.21 -4.73
CA TYR A 104 -11.52 13.86 -5.10
C TYR A 104 -12.13 13.82 -6.50
N VAL A 105 -12.09 12.64 -7.09
CA VAL A 105 -12.79 12.28 -8.34
C VAL A 105 -13.76 11.14 -8.07
N THR A 106 -14.81 11.02 -8.87
CA THR A 106 -15.72 9.86 -8.83
C THR A 106 -15.41 8.96 -10.01
N LEU A 107 -15.02 7.73 -9.74
CA LEU A 107 -14.56 6.75 -10.74
C LEU A 107 -15.44 5.51 -10.73
N LYS A 108 -15.56 4.84 -11.89
CA LYS A 108 -16.06 3.45 -11.90
C LYS A 108 -15.04 2.55 -11.23
N GLY A 109 -15.49 1.42 -10.67
CA GLY A 109 -14.60 0.40 -10.14
C GLY A 109 -13.57 -0.09 -11.16
N SER A 110 -13.95 -0.20 -12.43
CA SER A 110 -12.99 -0.50 -13.52
C SER A 110 -11.87 0.53 -13.63
N ASP A 111 -12.16 1.82 -13.46
CA ASP A 111 -11.15 2.89 -13.51
C ASP A 111 -10.26 2.90 -12.27
N VAL A 112 -10.80 2.52 -11.10
CA VAL A 112 -10.01 2.30 -9.88
C VAL A 112 -9.01 1.15 -10.09
N LYS A 113 -9.44 0.04 -10.70
CA LYS A 113 -8.54 -1.07 -11.05
C LYS A 113 -7.47 -0.61 -12.04
N ASP A 114 -7.84 0.14 -13.08
CA ASP A 114 -6.88 0.67 -14.05
C ASP A 114 -5.84 1.61 -13.39
N ALA A 115 -6.23 2.43 -12.42
CA ALA A 115 -5.29 3.26 -11.66
C ALA A 115 -4.29 2.40 -10.86
N LEU A 116 -4.72 1.26 -10.30
CA LEU A 116 -3.83 0.31 -9.64
C LEU A 116 -2.89 -0.41 -10.63
N GLU A 117 -3.37 -0.75 -11.83
CA GLU A 117 -2.54 -1.30 -12.92
C GLU A 117 -1.47 -0.31 -13.40
N GLN A 118 -1.80 1.00 -13.39
CA GLN A 118 -0.86 2.07 -13.76
C GLN A 118 0.30 2.26 -12.78
N GLN A 119 0.34 1.53 -11.66
CA GLN A 119 1.52 1.47 -10.79
C GLN A 119 2.73 0.90 -11.53
N TRP A 120 2.54 -0.11 -12.36
CA TRP A 120 3.59 -0.63 -13.22
C TRP A 120 3.77 0.32 -14.41
N LYS A 121 5.00 0.77 -14.64
CA LYS A 121 5.28 1.75 -15.69
C LYS A 121 5.75 1.04 -16.96
N THR A 122 5.15 1.44 -18.08
CA THR A 122 5.65 1.11 -19.42
C THR A 122 6.53 2.26 -19.92
N ASP A 123 7.35 1.98 -20.93
CA ASP A 123 8.11 3.00 -21.67
C ASP A 123 8.97 3.91 -20.77
N LEU A 124 9.84 3.28 -19.97
CA LEU A 124 10.67 3.98 -18.99
C LEU A 124 11.45 5.13 -19.64
N ASN A 125 11.30 6.31 -19.06
CA ASN A 125 11.90 7.56 -19.53
C ASN A 125 12.25 8.45 -18.32
N SER A 126 12.69 9.68 -18.54
CA SER A 126 13.08 10.57 -17.44
C SER A 126 11.92 10.90 -16.48
N GLN A 127 10.67 10.86 -16.94
CA GLN A 127 9.46 11.08 -16.14
C GLN A 127 8.98 9.78 -15.46
N ASN A 128 9.10 8.64 -16.14
CA ASN A 128 8.77 7.30 -15.62
C ASN A 128 10.04 6.45 -15.50
N SER A 129 11.00 6.86 -14.67
CA SER A 129 12.33 6.22 -14.64
C SER A 129 12.37 4.89 -13.87
N ARG A 130 11.23 4.45 -13.32
CA ARG A 130 11.13 3.28 -12.45
C ARG A 130 10.04 2.34 -12.97
N PRO A 131 10.28 1.02 -13.01
CA PRO A 131 9.32 0.04 -13.52
C PRO A 131 8.06 -0.09 -12.67
N MET A 132 8.10 0.41 -11.43
CA MET A 132 6.92 0.58 -10.61
C MET A 132 6.99 1.85 -9.78
N LEU A 133 5.83 2.48 -9.62
CA LEU A 133 5.57 3.52 -8.65
C LEU A 133 4.35 3.11 -7.83
N LYS A 134 4.58 2.75 -6.57
CA LYS A 134 3.54 2.29 -5.66
C LYS A 134 2.58 3.42 -5.30
N LEU A 135 1.31 3.07 -5.23
CA LEU A 135 0.27 3.85 -4.57
C LEU A 135 0.16 3.42 -3.11
N GLY A 136 0.28 4.37 -2.19
CA GLY A 136 -0.23 4.21 -0.82
C GLY A 136 -1.76 4.24 -0.87
N LEU A 137 -2.39 3.33 -0.13
CA LEU A 137 -3.84 3.15 -0.11
C LEU A 137 -4.37 3.22 1.31
N SER A 138 -5.56 3.78 1.49
CA SER A 138 -6.25 3.77 2.77
C SER A 138 -6.54 2.34 3.23
N SER A 139 -6.61 2.15 4.55
CA SER A 139 -6.63 0.87 5.27
C SER A 139 -7.80 -0.05 4.91
N ASN A 140 -8.84 0.52 4.29
CA ASN A 140 -9.99 -0.22 3.82
C ASN A 140 -9.81 -0.84 2.42
N VAL A 141 -8.71 -0.56 1.71
CA VAL A 141 -8.44 -1.10 0.38
C VAL A 141 -7.33 -2.15 0.46
N ARG A 142 -7.61 -3.36 -0.02
CA ARG A 142 -6.61 -4.41 -0.24
C ARG A 142 -6.66 -4.87 -1.68
N TYR A 143 -5.55 -5.36 -2.20
CA TYR A 143 -5.52 -5.95 -3.52
C TYR A 143 -4.47 -7.05 -3.63
N THR A 144 -4.75 -8.01 -4.50
CA THR A 144 -3.78 -9.01 -4.94
C THR A 144 -3.39 -8.75 -6.39
N TYR A 145 -2.20 -9.19 -6.76
CA TYR A 145 -1.73 -9.13 -8.13
C TYR A 145 -0.83 -10.31 -8.48
N ASP A 146 -0.76 -10.60 -9.77
CA ASP A 146 0.13 -11.60 -10.34
C ASP A 146 1.21 -10.90 -11.19
N PRO A 147 2.47 -10.86 -10.71
CA PRO A 147 3.55 -10.19 -11.44
C PRO A 147 3.88 -10.88 -12.78
N ALA A 148 3.46 -12.14 -12.98
CA ALA A 148 3.68 -12.87 -14.22
C ALA A 148 2.69 -12.48 -15.34
N ARG A 149 1.61 -11.76 -15.01
CA ARG A 149 0.62 -11.33 -15.98
C ARG A 149 1.10 -10.11 -16.79
N PRO A 150 0.58 -9.95 -18.04
CA PRO A 150 0.82 -8.75 -18.83
C PRO A 150 0.39 -7.47 -18.10
N TYR A 151 0.99 -6.35 -18.50
CA TYR A 151 0.56 -5.03 -18.04
C TYR A 151 -0.95 -4.82 -18.32
N GLY A 152 -1.67 -4.26 -17.34
CA GLY A 152 -3.13 -4.07 -17.41
C GLY A 152 -3.94 -5.28 -16.92
N GLU A 153 -3.27 -6.41 -16.69
CA GLU A 153 -3.90 -7.65 -16.23
C GLU A 153 -3.30 -8.18 -14.93
N ARG A 154 -2.42 -7.41 -14.26
CA ARG A 154 -1.70 -7.87 -13.06
C ARG A 154 -2.59 -7.90 -11.85
N ILE A 155 -3.49 -6.95 -11.66
CA ILE A 155 -4.42 -6.91 -10.52
C ILE A 155 -5.41 -8.07 -10.66
N THR A 156 -5.35 -9.00 -9.70
CA THR A 156 -6.18 -10.21 -9.65
C THR A 156 -7.43 -10.02 -8.80
N SER A 157 -7.32 -9.26 -7.71
CA SER A 157 -8.45 -8.89 -6.86
C SER A 157 -8.23 -7.51 -6.23
N VAL A 158 -9.33 -6.82 -5.96
CA VAL A 158 -9.37 -5.61 -5.14
C VAL A 158 -10.58 -5.71 -4.22
N THR A 159 -10.39 -5.44 -2.93
CA THR A 159 -11.48 -5.31 -1.95
C THR A 159 -11.50 -3.90 -1.36
N ILE A 160 -12.70 -3.39 -1.12
CA ILE A 160 -12.95 -2.11 -0.45
C ILE A 160 -13.91 -2.36 0.70
N ASN A 161 -13.49 -2.05 1.93
CA ASN A 161 -14.20 -2.39 3.15
C ASN A 161 -14.50 -3.90 3.28
N GLY A 162 -13.59 -4.75 2.79
CA GLY A 162 -13.74 -6.22 2.79
C GLY A 162 -14.67 -6.77 1.69
N GLU A 163 -15.28 -5.92 0.87
CA GLU A 163 -16.16 -6.32 -0.23
C GLU A 163 -15.42 -6.24 -1.57
N PRO A 164 -15.61 -7.21 -2.49
CA PRO A 164 -15.01 -7.15 -3.82
C PRO A 164 -15.39 -5.87 -4.59
N LEU A 165 -14.39 -5.27 -5.24
CA LEU A 165 -14.57 -4.12 -6.12
C LEU A 165 -15.55 -4.46 -7.25
N LYS A 166 -16.63 -3.68 -7.37
CA LYS A 166 -17.64 -3.86 -8.42
C LYS A 166 -17.31 -2.94 -9.58
N ALA A 167 -17.01 -3.53 -10.75
CA ALA A 167 -16.54 -2.78 -11.92
C ALA A 167 -17.43 -1.61 -12.33
N ASP A 168 -18.76 -1.81 -12.31
CA ASP A 168 -19.75 -0.79 -12.71
C ASP A 168 -20.22 0.13 -11.58
N ALA A 169 -19.84 -0.14 -10.32
CA ALA A 169 -20.13 0.75 -9.21
C ALA A 169 -19.20 1.97 -9.22
N THR A 170 -19.63 3.07 -8.61
CA THR A 170 -18.84 4.29 -8.49
C THR A 170 -18.21 4.44 -7.12
N TYR A 171 -16.98 4.93 -7.07
CA TYR A 171 -16.20 5.17 -5.87
C TYR A 171 -15.58 6.56 -5.91
N THR A 172 -15.57 7.25 -4.78
CA THR A 172 -14.84 8.51 -4.59
C THR A 172 -13.39 8.22 -4.22
N VAL A 173 -12.45 8.74 -5.01
CA VAL A 173 -11.01 8.60 -4.79
C VAL A 173 -10.44 9.97 -4.44
N GLY A 174 -10.03 10.13 -3.18
CA GLY A 174 -9.39 11.33 -2.67
C GLY A 174 -7.87 11.28 -2.78
N SER A 175 -7.28 12.37 -3.24
CA SER A 175 -5.84 12.52 -3.38
C SER A 175 -5.43 14.00 -3.49
N VAL A 176 -4.15 14.24 -3.76
CA VAL A 176 -3.62 15.53 -4.19
C VAL A 176 -3.98 15.80 -5.65
N THR A 177 -4.26 17.06 -5.99
CA THR A 177 -4.68 17.46 -7.36
C THR A 177 -3.67 17.09 -8.45
N PHE A 178 -2.37 17.06 -8.15
CA PHE A 178 -1.34 16.56 -9.07
C PHE A 178 -1.64 15.14 -9.57
N LEU A 179 -1.96 14.23 -8.65
CA LEU A 179 -2.22 12.83 -8.97
C LEU A 179 -3.57 12.67 -9.67
N LEU A 180 -4.60 13.37 -9.19
CA LEU A 180 -5.93 13.38 -9.81
C LEU A 180 -5.94 13.94 -11.24
N ALA A 181 -5.01 14.84 -11.55
CA ALA A 181 -4.81 15.37 -12.90
C ALA A 181 -4.01 14.42 -13.83
N GLY A 182 -3.70 13.20 -13.39
CA GLY A 182 -2.96 12.21 -14.17
C GLY A 182 -1.45 12.28 -14.02
N GLY A 183 -0.94 12.99 -13.01
CA GLY A 183 0.47 13.02 -12.66
C GLY A 183 1.07 11.61 -12.52
N ASP A 184 2.36 11.47 -12.77
CA ASP A 184 3.08 10.19 -12.79
C ASP A 184 2.44 9.10 -13.68
N SER A 185 1.73 9.49 -14.74
CA SER A 185 1.04 8.58 -15.68
C SER A 185 -0.13 7.81 -15.08
N PHE A 186 -0.77 8.35 -14.02
CA PHE A 186 -2.01 7.79 -13.46
C PHE A 186 -3.26 8.34 -14.18
N GLU A 187 -3.27 8.22 -15.51
CA GLU A 187 -4.32 8.79 -16.39
C GLU A 187 -5.72 8.28 -16.06
N ALA A 188 -5.87 7.08 -15.50
CA ALA A 188 -7.17 6.53 -15.13
C ALA A 188 -7.92 7.43 -14.13
N LEU A 189 -7.19 8.16 -13.28
CA LEU A 189 -7.77 9.09 -12.31
C LEU A 189 -8.46 10.29 -12.96
N THR A 190 -8.09 10.63 -14.20
CA THR A 190 -8.69 11.76 -14.95
C THR A 190 -10.08 11.44 -15.50
N ARG A 191 -10.46 10.15 -15.57
CA ARG A 191 -11.70 9.69 -16.22
C ARG A 191 -12.96 10.09 -15.44
N GLY A 192 -12.81 10.45 -14.17
CA GLY A 192 -13.87 11.03 -13.34
C GLY A 192 -14.16 12.50 -13.63
N GLY A 193 -13.42 13.12 -14.55
CA GLY A 193 -13.49 14.55 -14.85
C GLY A 193 -12.61 15.40 -13.94
N ALA A 194 -12.91 16.70 -13.87
CA ALA A 194 -12.18 17.61 -12.99
C ALA A 194 -12.38 17.24 -11.52
N ALA A 195 -11.30 17.25 -10.74
CA ALA A 195 -11.37 17.00 -9.31
C ALA A 195 -12.26 18.04 -8.61
N VAL A 196 -13.07 17.58 -7.67
CA VAL A 196 -13.79 18.45 -6.74
C VAL A 196 -12.85 18.77 -5.60
N THR A 197 -12.55 20.05 -5.40
CA THR A 197 -11.67 20.53 -4.33
C THR A 197 -12.44 21.41 -3.36
N ASN A 198 -11.90 21.56 -2.15
CA ASN A 198 -12.45 22.44 -1.12
C ASN A 198 -11.43 23.52 -0.68
N GLY A 199 -10.31 23.66 -1.40
CA GLY A 199 -9.23 24.59 -1.08
C GLY A 199 -8.29 24.12 0.04
N ASN A 200 -8.51 22.93 0.62
CA ASN A 200 -7.64 22.41 1.66
C ASN A 200 -6.28 22.01 1.07
N LEU A 201 -5.22 22.29 1.81
CA LEU A 201 -3.87 21.86 1.47
C LEU A 201 -3.55 20.51 2.13
N ASP A 202 -2.73 19.72 1.43
CA ASP A 202 -2.26 18.38 1.85
C ASP A 202 -1.70 18.39 3.28
N ARG A 203 -0.66 19.18 3.51
CA ARG A 203 0.05 19.24 4.80
C ARG A 203 -0.82 19.75 5.94
N ASP A 204 -1.70 20.72 5.68
CA ASP A 204 -2.56 21.26 6.73
C ASP A 204 -3.59 20.22 7.17
N SER A 205 -4.19 19.51 6.21
CA SER A 205 -5.11 18.40 6.49
C SER A 205 -4.39 17.23 7.18
N PHE A 206 -3.14 16.94 6.79
CA PHE A 206 -2.33 15.90 7.43
C PHE A 206 -1.96 16.27 8.87
N ASN A 207 -1.60 17.53 9.13
CA ASN A 207 -1.37 18.02 10.50
C ASN A 207 -2.63 17.86 11.36
N ASP A 208 -3.80 18.22 10.84
CA ASP A 208 -5.07 18.11 11.56
C ASP A 208 -5.47 16.64 11.80
N TYR A 209 -5.17 15.75 10.86
CA TYR A 209 -5.32 14.31 11.05
C TYR A 209 -4.43 13.80 12.19
N LEU A 210 -3.13 14.08 12.16
CA LEU A 210 -2.21 13.67 13.23
C LEU A 210 -2.59 14.27 14.60
N ALA A 211 -3.04 15.51 14.63
CA ALA A 211 -3.50 16.15 15.87
C ALA A 211 -4.73 15.43 16.45
N ARG A 212 -5.72 15.08 15.62
CA ARG A 212 -6.94 14.36 16.03
C ARG A 212 -6.66 12.95 16.54
N HIS A 213 -5.57 12.33 16.08
CA HIS A 213 -5.13 11.00 16.49
C HIS A 213 -3.97 11.03 17.49
N SER A 214 -3.72 12.17 18.15
CA SER A 214 -2.73 12.25 19.23
C SER A 214 -3.18 11.42 20.44
N GLY A 215 -2.25 10.63 20.98
CA GLY A 215 -2.50 9.84 22.19
C GLY A 215 -2.56 10.72 23.42
N VAL A 216 -3.62 10.60 24.24
CA VAL A 216 -3.65 11.30 25.54
C VAL A 216 -2.62 10.63 26.44
N ALA A 217 -1.62 11.39 26.90
CA ALA A 217 -0.63 10.94 27.87
C ALA A 217 -1.22 10.79 29.28
N ASP A 218 -2.28 9.99 29.46
CA ASP A 218 -2.81 9.66 30.79
C ASP A 218 -2.06 8.44 31.35
N ARG A 219 -1.11 8.66 32.25
CA ARG A 219 -0.20 7.64 32.82
C ARG A 219 -0.90 6.58 33.70
N ALA A 220 -2.22 6.49 33.72
CA ALA A 220 -2.97 5.70 34.70
C ALA A 220 -3.72 4.47 34.16
N ALA A 221 -3.77 4.24 32.85
CA ALA A 221 -4.34 3.01 32.30
C ALA A 221 -3.62 2.67 30.99
N GLY A 222 -3.18 1.42 30.82
CA GLY A 222 -2.46 0.97 29.64
C GLY A 222 -3.19 1.33 28.34
N ALA A 223 -2.48 2.09 27.50
CA ALA A 223 -2.74 2.50 26.11
C ALA A 223 -3.85 3.52 25.82
N SER A 224 -3.43 4.68 25.27
CA SER A 224 -3.59 4.93 23.83
C SER A 224 -2.46 5.85 23.36
N GLY A 225 -1.40 5.28 22.79
CA GLY A 225 -0.43 6.06 22.02
C GLY A 225 -1.10 6.62 20.76
N GLY A 226 -0.42 7.53 20.07
CA GLY A 226 -0.81 7.95 18.72
C GLY A 226 -0.79 6.76 17.74
N LEU A 227 -1.18 7.00 16.50
CA LEU A 227 -1.23 5.95 15.47
C LEU A 227 0.10 5.20 15.36
N THR A 228 0.00 3.89 15.09
CA THR A 228 1.14 3.04 14.76
C THR A 228 1.08 2.60 13.30
N PRO A 229 2.23 2.27 12.68
CA PRO A 229 2.27 1.60 11.38
C PRO A 229 1.35 0.38 11.33
N ARG A 230 0.74 0.13 10.18
CA ARG A 230 -0.09 -1.06 9.96
C ARG A 230 0.76 -2.31 10.15
N GLU A 231 0.17 -3.32 10.80
CA GLU A 231 0.86 -4.58 11.04
C GLU A 231 1.14 -5.31 9.73
N ALA A 232 0.25 -5.24 8.75
CA ALA A 232 0.35 -5.93 7.48
C ALA A 232 0.18 -5.03 6.26
N LYS A 233 0.77 -5.47 5.16
CA LYS A 233 0.60 -4.90 3.83
C LYS A 233 -0.75 -5.25 3.24
N SER A 234 -1.24 -4.34 2.42
CA SER A 234 -2.53 -4.38 1.73
C SER A 234 -2.38 -4.85 0.29
N SER A 235 -1.13 -5.02 -0.20
CA SER A 235 -0.81 -5.39 -1.57
C SER A 235 0.06 -6.65 -1.66
N ILE A 236 -0.57 -7.78 -1.95
CA ILE A 236 0.10 -9.09 -1.96
C ILE A 236 0.24 -9.63 -3.38
N GLY A 237 1.49 -9.94 -3.77
CA GLY A 237 1.80 -10.55 -5.05
C GLY A 237 1.75 -12.07 -4.94
N LEU A 238 0.99 -12.74 -5.80
CA LEU A 238 0.95 -14.20 -5.89
C LEU A 238 0.67 -14.66 -7.31
N THR A 239 1.35 -15.72 -7.75
CA THR A 239 1.09 -16.36 -9.04
C THR A 239 0.47 -17.73 -8.80
N LEU A 240 -0.74 -17.93 -9.35
CA LEU A 240 -1.45 -19.21 -9.28
C LEU A 240 -1.34 -19.95 -10.62
N PRO A 241 -1.50 -21.29 -10.64
CA PRO A 241 -1.59 -22.05 -11.88
C PRO A 241 -2.68 -21.51 -12.81
N THR A 242 -2.37 -21.41 -14.11
CA THR A 242 -3.33 -20.97 -15.13
C THR A 242 -4.27 -22.08 -15.58
N GLU A 243 -3.84 -23.33 -15.44
CA GLU A 243 -4.64 -24.52 -15.75
C GLU A 243 -5.21 -25.12 -14.46
N ALA A 244 -6.34 -25.83 -14.60
CA ALA A 244 -6.93 -26.58 -13.49
C ALA A 244 -5.94 -27.65 -12.99
N VAL A 245 -5.83 -27.76 -11.67
CA VAL A 245 -4.96 -28.72 -11.01
C VAL A 245 -5.78 -29.87 -10.42
N ALA A 246 -5.21 -31.08 -10.41
CA ALA A 246 -5.90 -32.24 -9.88
C ALA A 246 -6.07 -32.13 -8.36
N ASP A 247 -7.22 -32.57 -7.84
CA ASP A 247 -7.46 -32.66 -6.41
C ASP A 247 -6.39 -33.54 -5.72
N GLY A 248 -5.87 -33.07 -4.59
CA GLY A 248 -4.77 -33.71 -3.86
C GLY A 248 -3.38 -33.51 -4.48
N SER A 249 -3.26 -32.83 -5.62
CA SER A 249 -1.96 -32.46 -6.19
C SER A 249 -1.31 -31.31 -5.42
N THR A 250 0.01 -31.17 -5.58
CA THR A 250 0.77 -30.07 -4.99
C THR A 250 1.06 -28.99 -6.01
N VAL A 251 0.93 -27.72 -5.60
CA VAL A 251 1.29 -26.54 -6.40
C VAL A 251 2.27 -25.66 -5.64
N THR A 252 3.22 -25.05 -6.36
CA THR A 252 4.14 -24.07 -5.78
C THR A 252 3.63 -22.67 -6.08
N ILE A 253 3.33 -21.89 -5.04
CA ILE A 253 2.84 -20.52 -5.12
C ILE A 253 3.97 -19.57 -4.74
N PRO A 254 4.57 -18.83 -5.71
CA PRO A 254 5.48 -17.74 -5.39
C PRO A 254 4.68 -16.56 -4.82
N LEU A 255 5.21 -15.97 -3.76
CA LEU A 255 4.62 -14.86 -3.01
C LEU A 255 5.58 -13.69 -2.91
N ARG A 256 5.03 -12.47 -2.94
CA ARG A 256 5.76 -11.22 -2.83
C ARG A 256 4.98 -10.18 -2.05
N GLY A 257 5.71 -9.20 -1.51
CA GLY A 257 5.12 -8.11 -0.73
C GLY A 257 4.66 -8.55 0.67
N LEU A 258 5.26 -9.59 1.24
CA LEU A 258 4.91 -10.09 2.59
C LEU A 258 5.43 -9.20 3.72
N SER A 259 6.37 -8.29 3.42
CA SER A 259 7.00 -7.42 4.42
C SER A 259 7.06 -5.98 3.92
N PHE A 260 7.01 -5.03 4.86
CA PHE A 260 7.58 -3.71 4.62
C PHE A 260 9.10 -3.84 4.51
N SER A 261 9.79 -2.86 3.90
CA SER A 261 11.26 -2.89 3.84
C SER A 261 11.90 -2.49 5.17
N GLU A 262 11.18 -1.73 5.99
CA GLU A 262 11.62 -1.21 7.28
C GLU A 262 10.44 -1.12 8.25
N GLY A 263 10.75 -0.95 9.53
CA GLY A 263 9.76 -0.88 10.59
C GLY A 263 9.47 -2.24 11.23
N PRO A 264 8.49 -2.31 12.15
CA PRO A 264 8.26 -3.50 12.98
C PRO A 264 7.66 -4.69 12.21
N SER A 265 7.03 -4.43 11.07
CA SER A 265 6.23 -5.39 10.31
C SER A 265 7.03 -6.14 9.25
N ILE A 266 7.97 -6.97 9.71
CA ILE A 266 8.82 -7.82 8.87
C ILE A 266 8.42 -9.29 9.09
N THR A 267 7.82 -9.91 8.08
CA THR A 267 7.37 -11.30 8.14
C THR A 267 8.56 -12.24 8.12
N SER A 268 8.59 -13.20 9.04
CA SER A 268 9.58 -14.28 9.10
C SER A 268 9.05 -15.56 8.45
N LYS A 269 7.77 -15.90 8.67
CA LYS A 269 7.09 -17.05 8.08
C LYS A 269 5.78 -16.68 7.44
N VAL A 270 5.47 -17.37 6.36
CA VAL A 270 4.18 -17.27 5.66
C VAL A 270 3.48 -18.61 5.67
N HIS A 271 2.17 -18.56 5.90
CA HIS A 271 1.25 -19.68 5.98
C HIS A 271 0.30 -19.59 4.79
N VAL A 272 0.24 -20.65 3.97
CA VAL A 272 -0.58 -20.68 2.75
C VAL A 272 -1.46 -21.90 2.75
N SER A 273 -2.73 -21.75 2.42
CA SER A 273 -3.64 -22.87 2.17
C SER A 273 -4.32 -22.72 0.80
N ALA A 274 -4.66 -23.86 0.19
CA ALA A 274 -5.48 -23.95 -1.01
C ALA A 274 -6.58 -24.98 -0.76
N GLY A 275 -7.59 -24.61 0.03
CA GLY A 275 -8.69 -25.48 0.48
C GLY A 275 -8.34 -26.58 1.48
N GLY A 276 -7.05 -26.84 1.72
CA GLY A 276 -6.53 -27.87 2.61
C GLY A 276 -5.75 -27.34 3.81
N PRO A 277 -4.92 -28.18 4.46
CA PRO A 277 -4.02 -27.76 5.53
C PRO A 277 -3.05 -26.66 5.07
N GLN A 278 -2.65 -25.79 5.99
CA GLN A 278 -1.65 -24.76 5.71
C GLN A 278 -0.25 -25.38 5.54
N ALA A 279 0.45 -24.95 4.49
CA ALA A 279 1.90 -25.11 4.38
C ALA A 279 2.60 -23.83 4.87
N VAL A 280 3.84 -23.97 5.33
CA VAL A 280 4.63 -22.87 5.89
C VAL A 280 5.96 -22.75 5.14
N ALA A 281 6.40 -21.53 4.87
CA ALA A 281 7.73 -21.26 4.35
C ALA A 281 8.38 -20.07 5.07
N GLU A 282 9.71 -20.08 5.10
CA GLU A 282 10.50 -18.93 5.51
C GLU A 282 10.40 -17.81 4.47
N VAL A 283 10.44 -16.56 4.93
CA VAL A 283 10.33 -15.37 4.10
C VAL A 283 11.70 -14.72 3.91
N ASN A 284 12.08 -14.51 2.66
CA ASN A 284 13.28 -13.76 2.28
C ASN A 284 13.01 -12.26 2.33
N ASN A 285 13.67 -11.57 3.26
CA ASN A 285 13.60 -10.12 3.44
C ASN A 285 14.86 -9.38 2.94
N SER A 286 15.66 -9.99 2.05
CA SER A 286 16.80 -9.30 1.46
C SER A 286 16.37 -8.00 0.79
N LEU A 287 17.02 -6.91 1.19
CA LEU A 287 16.92 -5.60 0.54
C LEU A 287 18.02 -5.39 -0.51
N VAL A 288 18.94 -6.35 -0.68
CA VAL A 288 20.00 -6.29 -1.69
C VAL A 288 19.48 -6.83 -3.02
N ASP A 289 19.65 -6.06 -4.10
CA ASP A 289 19.28 -6.44 -5.45
C ASP A 289 20.42 -6.18 -6.44
N ALA A 290 20.90 -7.25 -7.09
CA ALA A 290 21.97 -7.19 -8.08
C ALA A 290 21.59 -6.36 -9.33
N HIS A 291 20.30 -6.22 -9.59
CA HIS A 291 19.73 -5.50 -10.72
C HIS A 291 19.20 -4.13 -10.34
N ALA A 292 19.48 -3.61 -9.14
CA ALA A 292 18.91 -2.35 -8.61
C ALA A 292 19.00 -1.12 -9.55
N SER A 293 19.93 -1.13 -10.51
CA SER A 293 20.16 -0.04 -11.46
C SER A 293 19.58 -0.29 -12.86
N ASP A 294 18.84 -1.38 -13.07
CA ASP A 294 18.27 -1.74 -14.37
C ASP A 294 16.82 -2.26 -14.25
N ALA A 295 16.22 -2.59 -15.40
CA ALA A 295 14.82 -2.99 -15.50
C ALA A 295 14.51 -4.38 -14.90
N ALA A 296 15.53 -5.17 -14.56
CA ALA A 296 15.39 -6.46 -13.90
C ALA A 296 15.35 -6.36 -12.35
N ALA A 297 15.40 -5.15 -11.79
CA ALA A 297 15.27 -4.92 -10.35
C ALA A 297 13.96 -5.48 -9.78
N ILE A 298 14.08 -6.53 -8.96
CA ILE A 298 13.01 -7.16 -8.17
C ILE A 298 12.44 -6.17 -7.16
N ILE A 299 13.32 -5.37 -6.56
CA ILE A 299 12.96 -4.40 -5.53
C ILE A 299 12.05 -3.30 -6.06
N THR A 300 12.16 -3.00 -7.36
CA THR A 300 11.37 -1.98 -8.04
C THR A 300 10.07 -2.53 -8.63
N THR A 301 9.74 -3.80 -8.42
CA THR A 301 8.53 -4.40 -8.98
C THR A 301 7.62 -5.07 -7.93
N ASP A 302 8.08 -5.22 -6.68
CA ASP A 302 7.29 -5.62 -5.49
C ASP A 302 8.09 -6.05 -4.22
N GLY A 303 9.42 -6.03 -4.23
CA GLY A 303 10.20 -5.77 -3.01
C GLY A 303 10.46 -6.92 -2.03
N ALA A 304 10.65 -6.54 -0.77
CA ALA A 304 10.96 -7.42 0.37
C ALA A 304 9.78 -8.34 0.73
N GLY A 305 10.11 -9.45 1.40
CA GLY A 305 9.12 -10.41 1.85
C GLY A 305 8.71 -11.37 0.72
N GLN A 306 9.68 -12.15 0.23
CA GLN A 306 9.46 -13.13 -0.84
C GLN A 306 9.45 -14.54 -0.28
N ALA A 307 8.55 -15.38 -0.78
CA ALA A 307 8.52 -16.79 -0.43
C ALA A 307 8.06 -17.64 -1.62
N SER A 308 8.31 -18.94 -1.55
CA SER A 308 7.77 -19.92 -2.50
C SER A 308 7.23 -21.09 -1.68
N VAL A 309 5.91 -21.28 -1.73
CA VAL A 309 5.22 -22.21 -0.83
C VAL A 309 4.60 -23.33 -1.63
N THR A 310 4.96 -24.57 -1.31
CA THR A 310 4.34 -25.75 -1.92
C THR A 310 3.18 -26.20 -1.06
N VAL A 311 1.96 -26.11 -1.60
CA VAL A 311 0.71 -26.46 -0.91
C VAL A 311 0.02 -27.63 -1.62
N THR A 312 -0.67 -28.47 -0.85
CA THR A 312 -1.60 -29.46 -1.40
C THR A 312 -2.95 -28.79 -1.66
N VAL A 313 -3.45 -28.93 -2.88
CA VAL A 313 -4.75 -28.38 -3.29
C VAL A 313 -5.85 -29.36 -2.91
N VAL A 314 -6.86 -28.88 -2.19
CA VAL A 314 -8.02 -29.68 -1.78
C VAL A 314 -9.29 -29.02 -2.29
N GLY A 315 -9.91 -29.62 -3.30
CA GLY A 315 -11.07 -29.08 -4.01
C GLY A 315 -12.42 -29.34 -3.34
N ALA A 316 -12.46 -30.12 -2.26
CA ALA A 316 -13.69 -30.59 -1.62
C ALA A 316 -14.68 -31.20 -2.63
N CYS A 317 -14.19 -32.10 -3.50
CA CYS A 317 -14.89 -32.62 -4.68
C CYS A 317 -16.04 -33.60 -4.39
N GLU A 318 -16.52 -33.72 -3.16
CA GLU A 318 -17.61 -34.63 -2.83
C GLU A 318 -18.90 -34.23 -3.55
N GLY A 319 -19.52 -35.18 -4.25
CA GLY A 319 -20.74 -34.92 -5.05
C GLY A 319 -20.50 -34.22 -6.38
N LYS A 320 -19.25 -33.98 -6.78
CA LYS A 320 -18.86 -33.36 -8.05
C LYS A 320 -18.69 -34.39 -9.17
N ALA A 321 -18.99 -34.00 -10.41
CA ALA A 321 -18.80 -34.89 -11.56
C ALA A 321 -17.30 -35.06 -11.88
N ALA A 322 -16.92 -36.22 -12.43
CA ALA A 322 -15.55 -36.43 -12.88
C ALA A 322 -15.16 -35.42 -13.97
N GLY A 323 -14.08 -34.67 -13.74
CA GLY A 323 -13.63 -33.59 -14.62
C GLY A 323 -14.31 -32.23 -14.39
N GLU A 324 -15.20 -32.10 -13.41
CA GLU A 324 -15.74 -30.80 -12.98
C GLU A 324 -14.62 -29.95 -12.35
N VAL A 325 -14.49 -28.70 -12.79
CA VAL A 325 -13.55 -27.73 -12.23
C VAL A 325 -14.26 -26.94 -11.13
N VAL A 326 -13.65 -26.89 -9.96
CA VAL A 326 -14.14 -26.14 -8.79
C VAL A 326 -13.18 -25.02 -8.44
N THR A 327 -13.72 -23.92 -7.92
CA THR A 327 -12.91 -22.83 -7.38
C THR A 327 -12.45 -23.20 -5.98
N VAL A 328 -11.15 -23.11 -5.73
CA VAL A 328 -10.54 -23.38 -4.43
C VAL A 328 -10.01 -22.07 -3.85
N PRO A 329 -10.46 -21.65 -2.66
CA PRO A 329 -9.95 -20.42 -2.05
C PRO A 329 -8.49 -20.60 -1.64
N VAL A 330 -7.69 -19.56 -1.90
CA VAL A 330 -6.32 -19.46 -1.41
C VAL A 330 -6.29 -18.46 -0.26
N THR A 331 -5.67 -18.84 0.86
CA THR A 331 -5.45 -17.94 1.99
C THR A 331 -3.96 -17.75 2.22
N VAL A 332 -3.53 -16.53 2.52
CA VAL A 332 -2.14 -16.21 2.88
C VAL A 332 -2.14 -15.45 4.20
N ALA A 333 -1.35 -15.93 5.16
CA ALA A 333 -1.15 -15.27 6.44
C ALA A 333 0.35 -15.14 6.76
N THR A 334 0.74 -13.99 7.32
CA THR A 334 2.06 -13.75 7.90
C THR A 334 2.07 -14.20 9.37
N ASP A 335 3.17 -13.99 10.08
CA ASP A 335 3.27 -14.25 11.52
C ASP A 335 2.28 -13.44 12.37
N PHE A 336 1.74 -12.35 11.84
CA PHE A 336 0.93 -11.37 12.58
C PHE A 336 -0.45 -11.11 12.00
N ALA A 337 -0.71 -11.40 10.72
CA ALA A 337 -2.03 -11.13 10.13
C ALA A 337 -2.36 -12.03 8.93
N THR A 338 -3.66 -12.18 8.64
CA THR A 338 -4.12 -12.70 7.36
C THR A 338 -4.09 -11.58 6.32
N VAL A 339 -3.40 -11.80 5.21
CA VAL A 339 -3.15 -10.79 4.16
C VAL A 339 -3.85 -11.10 2.84
N VAL A 340 -4.28 -12.36 2.66
CA VAL A 340 -5.22 -12.78 1.61
C VAL A 340 -6.25 -13.69 2.25
N GLU A 341 -7.51 -13.28 2.19
CA GLU A 341 -8.65 -14.00 2.73
C GLU A 341 -9.36 -14.80 1.63
N ALA A 342 -10.07 -15.87 2.02
CA ALA A 342 -10.82 -16.69 1.08
C ALA A 342 -11.91 -15.92 0.31
N SER A 343 -12.37 -14.80 0.87
CA SER A 343 -13.36 -13.89 0.27
C SER A 343 -12.78 -12.91 -0.74
N ASP A 344 -11.45 -12.80 -0.84
CA ASP A 344 -10.81 -11.87 -1.77
C ASP A 344 -11.00 -12.30 -3.24
N GLY A 345 -11.49 -13.52 -3.50
CA GLY A 345 -11.76 -14.03 -4.85
C GLY A 345 -10.62 -14.87 -5.41
#